data_AF-A0A938MS75-F1
#
_entry.id   AF-A0A938MS75-F1
#
_cell.length_a   1.000
_cell.length_b   1.000
_cell.length_c   1.000
_cell.angle_alpha   90.00
_cell.angle_beta   90.00
_cell.angle_gamma   90.00
#
_symmetry.space_group_name_H-M   'P 1'
#
loop_
_entity.id
_entity.type
_entity.pdbx_description
1 polymer ?
#
loop_
_entity_poly.entity_id
_entity_poly.type
_entity_poly.pdbx_seq_one_letter_code
_entity_poly.pdbx_strand_id
1 'polypeptide(L)'
;MLDPLCDQLDDYLCGWLSQDEAARFEAHLAACPDCQEESASQHQIDRWLADATAWAEPVPASLMLRIQRQALVVRRRRLVGWACAVAAAGAVVLTFGLWATQRSISGRGDRSPVAKSPMVSEVPPAPLLANAASKPPAAVLARVALADPSSAILVPVESRSPNVTVVWVYPTVNASREDDRYPPR
;
A
#
# COMPACT_ATOMS: atom_id res chain seq x y z
N MET A 1 -12.57 11.74 -35.61
CA MET A 1 -13.15 10.90 -34.55
C MET A 1 -12.43 9.58 -34.68
N LEU A 2 -11.61 9.22 -33.69
CA LEU A 2 -11.00 7.89 -33.67
C LEU A 2 -12.13 6.86 -33.54
N ASP A 3 -12.02 5.75 -34.27
CA ASP A 3 -12.95 4.64 -34.16
C ASP A 3 -12.80 4.07 -32.74
N PRO A 4 -13.89 3.93 -31.94
CA PRO A 4 -13.81 3.39 -30.58
C PRO A 4 -13.20 1.98 -30.52
N LEU A 5 -13.15 1.26 -31.64
CA LEU A 5 -12.47 -0.01 -31.75
C LEU A 5 -10.94 0.14 -31.68
N CYS A 6 -10.35 1.23 -32.19
CA CYS A 6 -8.90 1.47 -32.08
C CYS A 6 -8.43 1.54 -30.61
N ASP A 7 -9.26 2.10 -29.73
CA ASP A 7 -8.96 2.21 -28.29
C ASP A 7 -8.94 0.86 -27.56
N GLN A 8 -9.36 -0.24 -28.20
CA GLN A 8 -9.41 -1.60 -27.63
C GLN A 8 -8.18 -2.46 -27.97
N LEU A 9 -7.18 -1.91 -28.68
CA LEU A 9 -5.99 -2.68 -29.08
C LEU A 9 -5.23 -3.24 -27.88
N ASP A 10 -5.01 -2.45 -26.84
CA ASP A 10 -4.30 -2.88 -25.62
C ASP A 10 -5.05 -4.03 -24.91
N ASP A 11 -6.38 -3.92 -24.82
CA ASP A 11 -7.22 -4.95 -24.20
C ASP A 11 -7.18 -6.25 -25.01
N TYR A 12 -7.15 -6.16 -26.34
CA TYR A 12 -6.98 -7.30 -27.24
C TYR A 12 -5.61 -7.97 -27.05
N LEU A 13 -4.53 -7.19 -27.07
CA LEU A 13 -3.16 -7.68 -26.88
C LEU A 13 -2.96 -8.33 -25.50
N CYS A 14 -3.61 -7.82 -24.46
CA CYS A 14 -3.56 -8.38 -23.10
C CYS A 14 -4.51 -9.59 -22.89
N GLY A 15 -5.34 -9.92 -23.88
CA GLY A 15 -6.34 -10.99 -23.76
C GLY A 15 -7.46 -10.69 -22.76
N TRP A 16 -7.80 -9.42 -22.59
CA TRP A 16 -8.85 -8.96 -21.66
C TRP A 16 -10.23 -8.86 -22.29
N LEU A 17 -10.32 -8.86 -23.62
CA LEU A 17 -11.59 -8.88 -24.33
C LEU A 17 -12.30 -10.22 -24.14
N SER A 18 -13.63 -10.17 -24.03
CA SER A 18 -14.45 -11.37 -24.16
C SER A 18 -14.35 -11.96 -25.56
N GLN A 19 -14.76 -13.22 -25.73
CA GLN A 19 -14.69 -13.90 -27.03
C GLN A 19 -15.45 -13.15 -28.15
N ASP A 20 -16.62 -12.58 -27.83
CA ASP A 20 -17.43 -11.83 -28.79
C ASP A 20 -16.81 -10.48 -29.14
N GLU A 21 -16.14 -9.82 -28.19
CA GLU A 21 -15.43 -8.56 -28.42
C GLU A 21 -14.16 -8.80 -29.23
N ALA A 22 -13.40 -9.85 -28.91
CA ALA A 22 -12.22 -10.25 -29.66
C ALA A 22 -12.57 -10.53 -31.14
N ALA A 23 -13.65 -11.27 -31.42
CA ALA A 23 -14.07 -11.54 -32.80
C ALA A 23 -14.45 -10.27 -33.57
N ARG A 24 -15.07 -9.29 -32.92
CA ARG A 24 -15.37 -7.99 -33.54
C ARG A 24 -14.10 -7.17 -33.78
N PHE A 25 -13.18 -7.19 -32.81
CA PHE A 25 -11.90 -6.50 -32.93
C PHE A 25 -11.03 -7.13 -34.02
N GLU A 26 -11.00 -8.45 -34.17
CA GLU A 26 -10.30 -9.15 -35.26
C GLU A 26 -10.83 -8.73 -36.64
N ALA A 27 -12.16 -8.56 -36.77
CA ALA A 27 -12.76 -8.03 -37.99
C ALA A 27 -12.34 -6.58 -38.28
N HIS A 28 -12.22 -5.73 -37.24
CA HIS A 28 -11.68 -4.38 -37.35
C HIS A 28 -10.19 -4.39 -37.72
N LEU A 29 -9.39 -5.23 -37.06
CA LEU A 29 -7.97 -5.40 -37.30
C LEU A 29 -7.70 -5.78 -38.75
N ALA A 30 -8.54 -6.62 -39.37
CA ALA A 30 -8.43 -6.95 -40.80
C ALA A 30 -8.66 -5.76 -41.74
N ALA A 31 -9.40 -4.73 -41.31
CA ALA A 31 -9.76 -3.57 -42.11
C ALA A 31 -8.92 -2.30 -41.81
N CYS A 32 -8.31 -2.22 -40.63
CA CYS A 32 -7.63 -1.03 -40.14
C CYS A 32 -6.09 -1.18 -40.23
N PRO A 33 -5.41 -0.50 -41.18
CA PRO A 33 -3.95 -0.64 -41.36
C PRO A 33 -3.15 -0.16 -40.16
N ASP A 34 -3.60 0.88 -39.46
CA ASP A 34 -2.91 1.44 -38.30
C ASP A 34 -2.86 0.41 -37.14
N CYS A 35 -4.00 -0.25 -36.86
CA CYS A 35 -4.06 -1.31 -35.85
C CYS A 35 -3.24 -2.54 -36.24
N GLN A 36 -3.12 -2.85 -37.55
CA GLN A 36 -2.25 -3.93 -38.02
C GLN A 36 -0.77 -3.60 -37.78
N GLU A 37 -0.34 -2.37 -38.08
CA GLU A 37 1.04 -1.93 -37.87
C GLU A 37 1.39 -1.95 -36.38
N GLU A 38 0.50 -1.47 -35.52
CA GLU A 38 0.71 -1.44 -34.08
C GLU A 38 0.71 -2.86 -33.46
N SER A 39 -0.21 -3.74 -33.88
CA SER A 39 -0.20 -5.15 -33.47
C SER A 39 1.07 -5.88 -33.93
N ALA A 40 1.53 -5.63 -35.16
CA ALA A 40 2.75 -6.23 -35.69
C ALA A 40 4.01 -5.77 -34.94
N SER A 41 4.07 -4.49 -34.56
CA SER A 41 5.18 -3.94 -33.77
C SER A 41 5.18 -4.46 -32.34
N GLN A 42 4.02 -4.63 -31.69
CA GLN A 42 3.94 -5.31 -30.40
C GLN A 42 4.43 -6.78 -30.49
N HIS A 43 3.98 -7.54 -31.49
CA HIS A 43 4.45 -8.91 -31.70
C HIS A 43 5.94 -9.00 -32.02
N GLN A 44 6.55 -7.95 -32.57
CA GLN A 44 7.99 -7.88 -32.73
C GLN A 44 8.71 -7.74 -31.38
N ILE A 45 8.20 -6.88 -30.49
CA ILE A 45 8.73 -6.74 -29.12
C ILE A 45 8.60 -8.06 -28.35
N ASP A 46 7.45 -8.70 -28.42
CA ASP A 46 7.21 -9.98 -27.74
C ASP A 46 8.17 -11.07 -28.21
N ARG A 47 8.47 -11.11 -29.51
CA ARG A 47 9.48 -12.03 -30.07
C ARG A 47 10.87 -11.74 -29.54
N TRP A 48 11.29 -10.48 -29.48
CA TRP A 48 12.59 -10.12 -28.92
C TRP A 48 12.69 -10.47 -27.42
N LEU A 49 11.61 -10.30 -26.66
CA LEU A 49 11.56 -10.70 -25.26
C LEU A 49 11.61 -12.23 -25.11
N ALA A 50 10.90 -12.96 -25.96
CA ALA A 50 10.95 -14.42 -25.99
C ALA A 50 12.35 -14.93 -26.34
N ASP A 51 12.99 -14.33 -27.34
CA ASP A 51 14.37 -14.66 -27.72
C ASP A 51 15.33 -14.35 -26.58
N ALA A 52 15.27 -13.15 -26.00
CA ALA A 52 16.14 -12.75 -24.90
C ALA A 52 15.98 -13.67 -23.67
N THR A 53 14.75 -14.10 -23.37
CA THR A 53 14.48 -15.03 -22.27
C THR A 53 14.90 -16.46 -22.58
N ALA A 54 14.96 -16.88 -23.85
CA ALA A 54 15.51 -18.18 -24.24
C ALA A 54 17.02 -18.31 -23.95
N TRP A 55 17.75 -17.19 -24.00
CA TRP A 55 19.18 -17.13 -23.63
C TRP A 55 19.42 -16.89 -22.13
N ALA A 56 18.38 -16.54 -21.37
CA ALA A 56 18.52 -16.31 -19.95
C ALA A 56 18.81 -17.65 -19.23
N GLU A 57 19.85 -17.65 -18.39
CA GLU A 57 20.18 -18.83 -17.59
C GLU A 57 18.99 -19.18 -16.69
N PRO A 58 18.57 -20.46 -16.62
CA PRO A 58 17.42 -20.84 -15.82
C PRO A 58 17.63 -20.43 -14.37
N VAL A 59 16.59 -19.84 -13.77
CA VAL A 59 16.65 -19.40 -12.36
C VAL A 59 17.00 -20.62 -11.50
N PRO A 60 18.12 -20.57 -10.74
CA PRO A 60 18.56 -21.73 -9.98
C PRO A 60 17.50 -22.10 -8.94
N ALA A 61 17.12 -23.38 -8.87
CA ALA A 61 16.07 -23.87 -7.95
C ALA A 61 16.37 -23.52 -6.47
N SER A 62 17.65 -23.35 -6.13
CA SER A 62 18.10 -22.91 -4.81
C SER A 62 17.66 -21.48 -4.46
N LEU A 63 17.49 -20.58 -5.44
CA LEU A 63 17.06 -19.21 -5.23
C LEU A 63 15.60 -19.18 -4.76
N MET A 64 14.74 -20.00 -5.36
CA MET A 64 13.33 -20.10 -4.96
C MET A 64 13.21 -20.64 -3.52
N LEU A 65 14.02 -21.65 -3.17
CA LEU A 65 14.13 -22.15 -1.79
C LEU A 65 14.64 -21.09 -0.81
N ARG A 66 15.61 -20.26 -1.22
CA ARG A 66 16.13 -19.15 -0.40
C ARG A 66 15.05 -18.09 -0.15
N ILE A 67 14.31 -17.68 -1.18
CA ILE A 67 13.20 -16.73 -1.05
C ILE A 67 12.12 -17.28 -0.12
N GLN A 68 11.71 -18.53 -0.31
CA GLN A 68 10.72 -19.17 0.56
C GLN A 68 11.18 -19.23 2.02
N ARG A 69 12.44 -19.61 2.27
CA ARG A 69 13.00 -19.61 3.63
C ARG A 69 13.02 -18.22 4.23
N GLN A 70 13.45 -17.21 3.48
CA GLN A 70 13.45 -15.82 3.94
C GLN A 70 12.03 -15.32 4.26
N ALA A 71 11.06 -15.62 3.39
CA ALA A 71 9.66 -15.27 3.62
C ALA A 71 9.10 -15.90 4.90
N LEU A 72 9.41 -17.17 5.15
CA LEU A 72 9.01 -17.86 6.38
C LEU A 72 9.66 -17.26 7.63
N VAL A 73 10.95 -16.88 7.58
CA VAL A 73 11.64 -16.24 8.70
C VAL A 73 11.01 -14.89 9.02
N VAL A 74 10.73 -14.06 8.02
CA VAL A 74 10.07 -12.76 8.21
C VAL A 74 8.66 -12.95 8.79
N ARG A 75 7.90 -13.90 8.25
CA ARG A 75 6.55 -14.23 8.76
C ARG A 75 6.60 -14.69 10.22
N ARG A 76 7.53 -15.58 10.57
CA ARG A 76 7.69 -16.07 11.95
C ARG A 76 8.04 -14.93 12.91
N ARG A 77 8.97 -14.03 12.53
CA ARG A 77 9.33 -12.87 13.35
C ARG A 77 8.14 -11.94 13.57
N ARG A 78 7.34 -11.69 12.53
CA ARG A 78 6.09 -10.93 12.66
C ARG A 78 5.14 -11.62 13.63
N LEU A 79 4.86 -12.91 13.46
CA LEU A 79 3.96 -13.64 14.36
C LEU A 79 4.43 -13.61 15.82
N VAL A 80 5.73 -13.80 16.07
CA VAL A 80 6.30 -13.68 17.42
C VAL A 80 6.13 -12.26 17.98
N GLY A 81 6.41 -11.23 17.17
CA GLY A 81 6.22 -9.84 17.58
C GLY A 81 4.76 -9.53 17.94
N TRP A 82 3.81 -10.00 17.14
CA TRP A 82 2.38 -9.87 17.42
C TRP A 82 1.98 -10.65 18.68
N ALA A 83 2.47 -11.88 18.87
CA ALA A 83 2.21 -12.66 20.07
C ALA A 83 2.74 -11.96 21.33
N CYS A 84 3.94 -11.39 21.29
CA CYS A 84 4.51 -10.59 22.38
C CYS A 84 3.68 -9.33 22.66
N ALA A 85 3.24 -8.62 21.62
CA ALA A 85 2.39 -7.44 21.77
C ALA A 85 1.04 -7.77 22.42
N VAL A 86 0.39 -8.85 21.97
CA VAL A 86 -0.88 -9.33 22.55
C VAL A 86 -0.69 -9.78 24.00
N ALA A 87 0.39 -10.50 24.31
CA ALA A 87 0.70 -10.91 25.68
C ALA A 87 0.94 -9.71 26.60
N ALA A 88 1.69 -8.71 26.13
CA ALA A 88 1.94 -7.47 26.87
C ALA A 88 0.64 -6.69 27.13
N ALA A 89 -0.21 -6.54 26.11
CA ALA A 89 -1.51 -5.89 26.26
C ALA A 89 -2.41 -6.65 27.27
N GLY A 90 -2.44 -7.98 27.21
CA GLY A 90 -3.16 -8.81 28.17
C GLY A 90 -2.66 -8.62 29.61
N ALA A 91 -1.35 -8.55 29.83
CA ALA A 91 -0.77 -8.29 31.15
C ALA A 91 -1.16 -6.91 31.70
N VAL A 92 -1.19 -5.87 30.86
CA VAL A 92 -1.63 -4.52 31.25
C VAL A 92 -3.11 -4.53 31.65
N VAL A 93 -3.98 -5.18 30.89
CA VAL A 93 -5.41 -5.29 31.22
C VAL A 93 -5.63 -6.06 32.52
N LEU A 94 -4.91 -7.17 32.75
CA LEU A 94 -5.01 -7.96 33.99
C LEU A 94 -4.53 -7.17 35.21
N THR A 95 -3.38 -6.51 35.12
CA THR A 95 -2.83 -5.68 36.20
C THR A 95 -3.74 -4.50 36.53
N PHE A 96 -4.25 -3.80 35.52
CA PHE A 96 -5.19 -2.69 35.72
C PHE A 96 -6.54 -3.17 36.28
N GLY A 97 -7.06 -4.31 35.80
CA GLY A 97 -8.28 -4.92 36.32
C GLY A 97 -8.16 -5.33 37.79
N LEU A 98 -7.06 -5.99 38.16
CA LEU A 98 -6.76 -6.35 39.56
C LEU A 98 -6.65 -5.10 40.44
N TRP A 99 -5.95 -4.07 39.98
CA TRP A 99 -5.83 -2.81 40.70
C TRP A 99 -7.18 -2.10 40.90
N ALA A 100 -8.02 -2.06 39.86
CA ALA A 100 -9.36 -1.46 39.93
C ALA A 100 -10.29 -2.21 40.89
N THR A 101 -10.24 -3.56 40.90
CA THR A 101 -11.03 -4.38 41.83
C THR A 101 -10.59 -4.22 43.29
N GLN A 102 -9.29 -4.08 43.57
CA GLN A 102 -8.82 -3.77 44.93
C GLN A 102 -9.30 -2.40 45.40
N ARG A 103 -9.25 -1.39 44.52
CA ARG A 103 -9.67 -0.01 44.86
C ARG A 103 -11.17 0.10 45.13
N SER A 104 -12.02 -0.67 44.44
CA SER A 104 -13.47 -0.65 44.65
C SER A 104 -13.90 -1.29 45.98
N ILE A 105 -13.15 -2.29 46.47
CA ILE A 105 -13.40 -2.91 47.79
C ILE A 105 -13.01 -1.94 48.91
N SER A 106 -11.88 -1.25 48.81
CA SER A 106 -11.43 -0.28 49.82
C SER A 106 -12.20 1.04 49.78
N GLY A 107 -12.82 1.40 48.64
CA GLY A 107 -13.57 2.65 48.47
C GLY A 107 -15.01 2.62 48.97
N ARG A 108 -15.50 1.51 49.56
CA ARG A 108 -16.89 1.39 50.05
C ARG A 108 -17.14 2.05 51.42
N GLY A 109 -16.22 2.90 51.88
CA GLY A 109 -16.26 3.55 53.20
C GLY A 109 -16.87 4.94 53.23
N ASP A 110 -17.03 5.65 52.10
CA ASP A 110 -17.51 7.03 52.12
C ASP A 110 -18.60 7.27 51.08
N ARG A 111 -19.83 6.88 51.45
CA ARG A 111 -21.05 7.36 50.80
C ARG A 111 -21.22 8.84 51.16
N SER A 112 -20.55 9.70 50.41
CA SER A 112 -20.91 11.11 50.40
C SER A 112 -22.30 11.26 49.73
N PRO A 113 -23.26 11.95 50.36
CA PRO A 113 -24.62 12.04 49.88
C PRO A 113 -24.69 12.83 48.55
N VAL A 114 -25.43 12.23 47.63
CA VAL A 114 -25.93 12.75 46.35
C VAL A 114 -26.04 14.28 46.30
N ALA A 115 -25.07 14.93 45.66
CA ALA A 115 -25.24 16.26 45.11
C ALA A 115 -25.94 16.15 43.76
N LYS A 116 -27.10 16.81 43.68
CA LYS A 116 -28.04 16.87 42.55
C LYS A 116 -27.35 17.06 41.19
N SER A 117 -27.83 16.32 40.20
CA SER A 117 -27.56 16.52 38.77
C SER A 117 -27.66 17.99 38.37
N PRO A 118 -26.65 18.57 37.70
CA PRO A 118 -26.88 19.71 36.84
C PRO A 118 -27.71 19.24 35.64
N MET A 119 -28.82 19.93 35.40
CA MET A 119 -29.63 19.83 34.20
C MET A 119 -28.74 19.79 32.96
N VAL A 120 -28.99 18.79 32.12
CA VAL A 120 -28.58 18.79 30.72
C VAL A 120 -29.24 20.02 30.09
N SER A 121 -28.44 21.05 29.87
CA SER A 121 -28.79 22.15 28.99
C SER A 121 -28.67 21.59 27.58
N GLU A 122 -29.84 21.36 26.98
CA GLU A 122 -30.03 21.00 25.59
C GLU A 122 -29.38 22.10 24.74
N VAL A 123 -28.20 21.78 24.18
CA VAL A 123 -27.51 22.64 23.24
C VAL A 123 -28.31 22.59 21.94
N PRO A 124 -28.88 23.73 21.48
CA PRO A 124 -29.60 23.76 20.22
C PRO A 124 -28.65 23.35 19.09
N PRO A 125 -29.12 22.61 18.07
CA PRO A 125 -28.29 22.20 16.95
C PRO A 125 -27.73 23.45 16.28
N ALA A 126 -26.41 23.60 16.33
CA ALA A 126 -25.71 24.64 15.60
C ALA A 126 -26.11 24.52 14.12
N PRO A 127 -26.48 25.62 13.45
CA PRO A 127 -26.72 25.59 12.02
C PRO A 127 -25.46 25.04 11.35
N LEU A 128 -25.66 24.07 10.45
CA LEU A 128 -24.65 23.64 9.49
C LEU A 128 -24.23 24.89 8.71
N LEU A 129 -23.19 25.57 9.20
CA LEU A 129 -22.45 26.53 8.41
C LEU A 129 -21.94 25.73 7.23
N ALA A 130 -22.59 25.95 6.08
CA ALA A 130 -22.08 25.59 4.78
C ALA A 130 -20.58 25.87 4.81
N ASN A 131 -19.78 24.85 4.53
CA ASN A 131 -18.33 24.96 4.37
C ASN A 131 -18.09 26.13 3.40
N ALA A 132 -17.87 27.31 3.97
CA ALA A 132 -17.44 28.47 3.24
C ALA A 132 -16.15 28.00 2.58
N ALA A 133 -16.16 28.00 1.25
CA ALA A 133 -15.02 27.69 0.42
C ALA A 133 -13.79 28.35 1.03
N SER A 134 -13.04 27.57 1.80
CA SER A 134 -11.86 28.04 2.49
C SER A 134 -10.91 28.35 1.35
N LYS A 135 -10.69 29.65 1.15
CA LYS A 135 -9.66 30.20 0.30
C LYS A 135 -8.44 29.27 0.46
N PRO A 136 -7.96 28.63 -0.62
CA PRO A 136 -6.93 27.61 -0.51
C PRO A 136 -5.78 28.18 0.31
N PRO A 137 -5.36 27.53 1.42
CA PRO A 137 -4.24 28.02 2.21
C PRO A 137 -3.06 28.16 1.26
N ALA A 138 -2.40 29.32 1.31
CA ALA A 138 -1.23 29.61 0.49
C ALA A 138 -0.29 28.41 0.53
N ALA A 139 0.10 27.91 -0.66
CA ALA A 139 0.80 26.65 -0.86
C ALA A 139 1.85 26.41 0.23
N VAL A 140 1.50 25.55 1.21
CA VAL A 140 2.44 25.16 2.26
C VAL A 140 3.36 24.13 1.61
N LEU A 141 4.60 24.53 1.33
CA LEU A 141 5.62 23.63 0.84
C LEU A 141 5.92 22.58 1.91
N ALA A 142 5.36 21.38 1.76
CA ALA A 142 5.73 20.23 2.57
C ALA A 142 7.11 19.75 2.12
N ARG A 143 8.14 19.94 2.96
CA ARG A 143 9.46 19.32 2.76
C ARG A 143 9.49 17.96 3.45
N VAL A 144 9.69 16.91 2.67
CA VAL A 144 10.02 15.58 3.18
C VAL A 144 11.53 15.41 3.05
N ALA A 145 12.23 15.30 4.17
CA ALA A 145 13.65 15.00 4.22
C ALA A 145 13.85 13.56 4.71
N LEU A 146 14.67 12.79 4.01
CA LEU A 146 15.15 11.49 4.49
C LEU A 146 16.26 11.73 5.52
N ALA A 147 16.28 10.91 6.58
CA ALA A 147 17.36 10.96 7.58
C ALA A 147 18.73 10.62 6.96
N ASP A 148 18.73 9.77 5.93
CA ASP A 148 19.88 9.41 5.12
C ASP A 148 19.46 9.44 3.64
N PRO A 149 20.00 10.35 2.81
CA PRO A 149 19.63 10.48 1.41
C PRO A 149 20.00 9.25 0.57
N SER A 150 20.89 8.40 1.07
CA SER A 150 21.30 7.18 0.37
C SER A 150 20.40 5.97 0.66
N SER A 151 19.46 6.08 1.60
CA SER A 151 18.63 4.96 2.10
C SER A 151 17.39 4.64 1.26
N ALA A 152 16.96 5.57 0.40
CA ALA A 152 15.81 5.37 -0.45
C ALA A 152 15.87 6.23 -1.71
N ILE A 153 15.36 5.69 -2.82
CA ILE A 153 15.08 6.44 -4.04
C ILE A 153 13.62 6.90 -3.98
N LEU A 154 13.40 8.20 -4.16
CA LEU A 154 12.08 8.81 -4.19
C LEU A 154 11.69 9.11 -5.64
N VAL A 155 10.60 8.52 -6.10
CA VAL A 155 10.06 8.76 -7.44
C VAL A 155 8.72 9.49 -7.31
N PRO A 156 8.63 10.77 -7.71
CA PRO A 156 7.37 11.49 -7.69
C PRO A 156 6.42 10.89 -8.74
N VAL A 157 5.16 10.70 -8.36
CA VAL A 157 4.10 10.26 -9.27
C VAL A 157 3.18 11.44 -9.52
N GLU A 158 2.87 11.72 -10.79
CA GLU A 158 1.94 12.78 -11.15
C GLU A 158 0.56 12.50 -10.54
N SER A 159 0.02 13.50 -9.85
CA SER A 159 -1.29 13.44 -9.21
C SER A 159 -2.21 14.42 -9.91
N ARG A 160 -3.43 13.97 -10.23
CA ARG A 160 -4.49 14.84 -10.78
C ARG A 160 -5.06 15.82 -9.76
N SER A 161 -4.70 15.66 -8.48
CA SER A 161 -5.14 16.54 -7.40
C SER A 161 -4.05 17.57 -7.10
N PRO A 162 -4.33 18.89 -7.25
CA PRO A 162 -3.32 19.95 -7.12
C PRO A 162 -2.75 20.09 -5.70
N ASN A 163 -3.40 19.46 -4.70
CA ASN A 163 -3.01 19.49 -3.29
C ASN A 163 -2.49 18.15 -2.78
N VAL A 164 -2.19 17.18 -3.65
CA VAL A 164 -1.69 15.86 -3.24
C VAL A 164 -0.44 15.52 -4.05
N THR A 165 0.67 15.30 -3.36
CA THR A 165 1.89 14.74 -3.95
C THR A 165 2.02 13.29 -3.52
N VAL A 166 2.02 12.38 -4.49
CA VAL A 166 2.29 10.96 -4.26
C VAL A 166 3.75 10.69 -4.60
N VAL A 167 4.49 10.05 -3.70
CA VAL A 167 5.88 9.68 -3.91
C VAL A 167 6.04 8.20 -3.64
N TRP A 168 6.59 7.47 -4.60
CA TRP A 168 7.00 6.09 -4.40
C TRP A 168 8.38 6.04 -3.76
N VAL A 169 8.51 5.22 -2.71
CA VAL A 169 9.74 5.09 -1.91
C VAL A 169 10.31 3.70 -2.13
N TYR A 170 11.47 3.63 -2.76
CA TYR A 170 12.20 2.38 -2.99
C TYR A 170 13.39 2.30 -2.04
N PRO A 171 13.42 1.35 -1.09
CA PRO A 171 14.55 1.21 -0.20
C PRO A 171 15.78 0.74 -0.99
N THR A 172 16.92 1.40 -0.78
CA THR A 172 18.20 0.91 -1.27
C THR A 172 18.74 -0.06 -0.22
N VAL A 173 18.77 -1.35 -0.55
CA VAL A 173 19.46 -2.33 0.29
C VAL A 173 20.96 -2.03 0.21
N ASN A 174 21.47 -1.35 1.25
CA ASN A 174 22.91 -1.15 1.42
C ASN A 174 23.56 -2.52 1.68
N ALA A 175 24.12 -3.13 0.63
CA ALA A 175 24.80 -4.43 0.68
C ALA A 175 25.94 -4.46 1.73
N SER A 176 26.49 -3.29 2.06
CA SER A 176 27.62 -3.13 2.98
C SER A 176 27.29 -3.37 4.46
N ARG A 177 26.01 -3.48 4.86
CA ARG A 177 25.64 -3.69 6.28
C ARG A 177 25.47 -5.16 6.67
N GLU A 178 25.74 -6.08 5.76
CA GLU A 178 25.61 -7.53 6.00
C GLU A 178 26.91 -8.18 6.54
N ASP A 179 28.06 -7.50 6.44
CA ASP A 179 29.36 -8.03 6.90
C ASP A 179 29.54 -8.05 8.44
N ASP A 180 28.84 -7.19 9.19
CA ASP A 180 29.00 -7.14 10.66
C ASP A 180 28.18 -8.19 11.43
N ARG A 181 27.38 -9.04 10.74
CA ARG A 181 26.53 -10.05 11.41
C ARG A 181 27.08 -11.47 11.41
N TYR A 182 28.24 -11.71 10.80
CA TYR A 182 28.91 -13.01 10.88
C TYR A 182 30.32 -12.84 11.44
N PRO A 183 30.59 -13.25 12.69
CA PRO A 183 31.97 -13.36 13.15
C PRO A 183 32.69 -14.41 12.30
N PRO A 184 33.96 -14.17 11.91
CA PRO A 184 34.76 -15.17 11.23
C PRO A 184 34.86 -16.42 12.12
N ARG A 185 34.73 -17.60 11.50
CA ARG A 185 34.91 -18.90 12.16
C ARG A 185 36.37 -19.23 12.39
#